data_AF-A0A5E4KTX0-F1
#
_entry.id   AF-A0A5E4KTX0-F1
#
_cell.length_a   1.000
_cell.length_b   1.000
_cell.length_c   1.000
_cell.angle_alpha   90.00
_cell.angle_beta   90.00
_cell.angle_gamma   90.00
#
_symmetry.space_group_name_H-M   'P 1'
#
loop_
_entity.id
_entity.type
_entity.pdbx_description
1 polymer ?
#
loop_
_entity_poly.entity_id
_entity_poly.type
_entity_poly.pdbx_seq_one_letter_code
_entity_poly.pdbx_strand_id
1 'polypeptide(L)'
;MRIFSGIPLLKLHGSMNWLMCSNKECRKISIFYDDIAHKVAESGFHIKCKNCGSNLIRLIIPPIWNKNEIYSDILKRLWQVARSRLLEDAANNLFVVGYSLPESDIYARYLLSFILNYNNSLSISVINRDPKTDEKYKQFFERINIKPDRYTFLQCSFKEYIDYNF
;
A
#
# COMPACT_ATOMS: atom_id res chain seq x y z
N MET A 1 -17.51 -10.92 10.62
CA MET A 1 -16.16 -10.65 10.03
C MET A 1 -15.29 -11.84 10.38
N ARG A 2 -14.91 -12.70 9.42
CA ARG A 2 -14.01 -13.83 9.71
C ARG A 2 -12.62 -13.28 9.98
N ILE A 3 -12.18 -13.37 11.24
CA ILE A 3 -10.81 -13.09 11.63
C ILE A 3 -10.00 -14.31 11.22
N PHE A 4 -9.14 -14.17 10.21
CA PHE A 4 -8.13 -15.18 9.92
C PHE A 4 -7.00 -15.02 10.94
N SER A 5 -6.55 -16.11 11.56
CA SER A 5 -5.35 -16.12 12.39
C SER A 5 -4.12 -15.89 11.50
N GLY A 6 -3.49 -14.72 11.60
CA GLY A 6 -2.31 -14.37 10.81
C GLY A 6 -2.02 -12.87 10.82
N ILE A 7 -0.89 -12.48 10.24
CA ILE A 7 -0.50 -11.07 10.09
C ILE A 7 -1.40 -10.44 9.01
N PRO A 8 -2.16 -9.38 9.30
CA PRO A 8 -2.99 -8.71 8.30
C PRO A 8 -2.12 -8.13 7.17
N LEU A 9 -2.45 -8.44 5.92
CA LEU A 9 -1.77 -7.91 4.74
C LEU A 9 -2.72 -7.05 3.90
N LEU A 10 -2.37 -5.78 3.70
CA LEU A 10 -3.10 -4.84 2.86
C LEU A 10 -2.30 -4.51 1.59
N LYS A 11 -2.89 -4.75 0.41
CA LYS A 11 -2.31 -4.42 -0.90
C LYS A 11 -2.91 -3.10 -1.43
N LEU A 12 -2.34 -1.97 -1.02
CA LEU A 12 -2.91 -0.63 -1.26
C LEU A 12 -2.94 -0.18 -2.73
N HIS A 13 -2.05 -0.75 -3.55
CA HIS A 13 -1.95 -0.51 -5.00
C HIS A 13 -2.58 -1.64 -5.83
N GLY A 14 -3.36 -2.51 -5.21
CA GLY A 14 -3.96 -3.68 -5.85
C GLY A 14 -2.95 -4.82 -6.04
N SER A 15 -3.22 -5.70 -6.99
CA SER A 15 -2.33 -6.84 -7.27
C SER A 15 -2.47 -7.30 -8.70
N MET A 16 -1.40 -7.86 -9.26
CA MET A 16 -1.42 -8.43 -10.61
C MET A 16 -2.45 -9.54 -10.78
N ASN A 17 -2.80 -10.20 -9.66
CA ASN A 17 -3.71 -11.32 -9.63
C ASN A 17 -5.15 -10.94 -9.20
N TRP A 18 -5.44 -9.65 -9.12
CA TRP A 18 -6.77 -9.14 -8.79
C TRP A 18 -7.47 -8.67 -10.06
N LEU A 19 -8.66 -9.21 -10.31
CA LEU A 19 -9.53 -8.74 -11.38
C LEU A 19 -10.84 -8.23 -10.80
N MET A 20 -11.38 -7.19 -11.41
CA MET A 20 -12.61 -6.54 -11.00
C MET A 20 -13.62 -6.58 -12.13
N CYS A 21 -14.89 -6.79 -11.80
CA CYS A 21 -15.95 -6.70 -12.79
C CYS A 21 -16.07 -5.29 -13.38
N SER A 22 -16.13 -5.20 -14.72
CA SER A 22 -16.30 -3.92 -15.43
C SER A 22 -17.69 -3.31 -15.25
N ASN A 23 -18.70 -4.11 -14.89
CA ASN A 23 -20.03 -3.63 -14.59
C ASN A 23 -20.01 -2.80 -13.29
N LYS A 24 -20.45 -1.54 -13.39
CA LYS A 24 -20.43 -0.54 -12.31
C LYS A 24 -21.30 -0.94 -11.11
N GLU A 25 -22.40 -1.65 -11.33
CA GLU A 25 -23.29 -2.14 -10.26
C GLU A 25 -22.73 -3.38 -9.56
N CYS A 26 -21.99 -4.22 -10.29
CA CYS A 26 -21.47 -5.47 -9.74
C CYS A 26 -20.15 -5.30 -9.00
N ARG A 27 -19.13 -4.73 -9.66
CA ARG A 27 -17.81 -4.39 -9.09
C ARG A 27 -17.06 -5.47 -8.29
N LYS A 28 -17.50 -6.72 -8.35
CA LYS A 28 -16.93 -7.82 -7.58
C LYS A 28 -15.46 -8.02 -7.94
N ILE A 29 -14.61 -8.11 -6.93
CA ILE A 29 -13.20 -8.43 -7.07
C ILE A 29 -13.03 -9.94 -6.94
N SER A 30 -12.25 -10.52 -7.84
CA SER A 30 -11.87 -11.93 -7.84
C SER A 30 -10.36 -12.03 -7.81
N ILE A 31 -9.85 -12.89 -6.92
CA ILE A 31 -8.42 -13.18 -6.79
C ILE A 31 -8.14 -14.47 -7.55
N PHE A 32 -7.19 -14.41 -8.48
CA PHE A 32 -6.75 -15.55 -9.27
C PHE A 32 -5.41 -16.02 -8.73
N TYR A 33 -5.24 -17.33 -8.54
CA TYR A 33 -3.98 -17.90 -8.08
C TYR A 33 -3.19 -18.56 -9.21
N ASP A 34 -3.87 -18.82 -10.32
CA ASP A 34 -3.27 -19.36 -11.54
C ASP A 34 -2.72 -18.26 -12.44
N ASP A 35 -1.88 -18.67 -13.40
CA ASP A 35 -1.23 -17.89 -14.47
C ASP A 35 -2.23 -17.34 -15.52
N ILE A 36 -3.37 -16.85 -15.07
CA ILE A 36 -4.49 -16.43 -15.91
C ILE A 36 -4.70 -14.92 -15.80
N ALA A 37 -4.40 -14.31 -14.65
CA ALA A 37 -4.64 -12.88 -14.44
C ALA A 37 -3.80 -11.97 -15.34
N HIS A 38 -2.57 -12.37 -15.67
CA HIS A 38 -1.73 -11.63 -16.61
C HIS A 38 -2.29 -11.69 -18.04
N LYS A 39 -2.91 -12.80 -18.44
CA LYS A 39 -3.47 -13.01 -19.79
C LYS A 39 -4.63 -12.09 -20.11
N VAL A 40 -5.29 -11.50 -19.11
CA VAL A 40 -6.32 -10.45 -19.32
C VAL A 40 -5.75 -9.19 -19.99
N ALA A 41 -4.42 -9.02 -20.04
CA ALA A 41 -3.77 -8.01 -20.88
C ALA A 41 -3.90 -8.26 -22.37
N GLU A 42 -3.87 -9.55 -22.71
CA GLU A 42 -3.58 -10.01 -24.04
C GLU A 42 -4.87 -9.94 -24.82
N SER A 43 -4.83 -9.18 -25.92
CA SER A 43 -5.95 -8.92 -26.80
C SER A 43 -6.67 -10.23 -27.15
N GLY A 44 -7.88 -10.44 -26.62
CA GLY A 44 -8.71 -11.62 -26.88
C GLY A 44 -9.04 -12.49 -25.66
N PHE A 45 -8.36 -12.33 -24.52
CA PHE A 45 -8.68 -13.10 -23.32
C PHE A 45 -9.75 -12.42 -22.45
N HIS A 46 -10.99 -12.85 -22.56
CA HIS A 46 -12.12 -12.31 -21.79
C HIS A 46 -12.55 -13.24 -20.66
N ILE A 47 -12.11 -12.95 -19.43
CA ILE A 47 -12.63 -13.65 -18.26
C ILE A 47 -13.97 -13.04 -17.86
N LYS A 48 -14.98 -13.89 -17.72
CA LYS A 48 -16.33 -13.48 -17.33
C LYS A 48 -16.48 -13.47 -15.82
N CYS A 49 -17.19 -12.45 -15.32
CA CYS A 49 -17.58 -12.38 -13.92
C CYS A 49 -18.59 -13.48 -13.61
N LYS A 50 -18.28 -14.35 -12.64
CA LYS A 50 -19.18 -15.41 -12.17
C LYS A 50 -20.51 -14.88 -11.59
N ASN A 51 -20.60 -13.58 -11.30
CA ASN A 51 -21.77 -12.96 -10.67
C ASN A 51 -22.77 -12.37 -11.66
N CYS A 52 -22.30 -11.79 -12.77
CA CYS A 52 -23.16 -11.06 -13.71
C CYS A 52 -22.79 -11.25 -15.20
N GLY A 53 -21.83 -12.11 -15.52
CA GLY A 53 -21.42 -12.41 -16.89
C GLY A 53 -20.66 -11.29 -17.61
N SER A 54 -20.49 -10.11 -17.00
CA SER A 54 -19.69 -9.02 -17.58
C SER A 54 -18.20 -9.34 -17.57
N ASN A 55 -17.41 -8.62 -18.38
CA ASN A 55 -15.96 -8.84 -18.43
C ASN A 55 -15.28 -8.44 -17.11
N LEU A 56 -14.22 -9.18 -16.76
CA LEU A 56 -13.30 -8.79 -15.71
C LEU A 56 -12.15 -7.96 -16.31
N ILE A 57 -11.75 -6.93 -15.60
CA ILE A 57 -10.62 -6.05 -15.92
C ILE A 57 -9.58 -6.14 -14.80
N ARG A 58 -8.31 -5.87 -15.11
CA ARG A 58 -7.24 -5.90 -14.10
C ARG A 58 -7.39 -4.77 -13.09
N LEU A 59 -7.15 -5.10 -11.82
CA LEU A 59 -7.13 -4.18 -10.70
C LEU A 59 -5.68 -3.95 -10.24
N ILE A 60 -4.89 -3.32 -11.13
CA ILE A 60 -3.57 -2.78 -10.80
C ILE A 60 -3.74 -1.27 -10.76
N ILE A 61 -3.40 -0.68 -9.61
CA ILE A 61 -3.52 0.75 -9.43
C ILE A 61 -2.11 1.32 -9.45
N PRO A 62 -1.72 2.00 -10.54
CA PRO A 62 -0.43 2.66 -10.56
C PRO A 62 -0.42 3.81 -9.53
N PRO A 63 0.75 4.16 -8.96
CA PRO A 63 0.92 5.29 -8.05
C PRO A 63 0.88 6.62 -8.81
N ILE A 64 -0.25 6.92 -9.45
CA ILE A 64 -0.52 8.14 -10.22
C ILE A 64 -1.66 8.94 -9.59
N TRP A 65 -1.67 10.25 -9.86
CA TRP A 65 -2.70 11.18 -9.41
C TRP A 65 -4.09 10.84 -9.94
N ASN A 66 -4.21 10.57 -11.24
CA ASN A 66 -5.51 10.36 -11.88
C ASN A 66 -5.93 8.89 -11.77
N LYS A 67 -6.56 8.55 -10.64
CA LYS A 67 -7.22 7.26 -10.45
C LYS A 67 -8.61 7.36 -11.07
N ASN A 68 -8.85 6.69 -12.21
CA ASN A 68 -10.17 6.62 -12.84
C ASN A 68 -11.26 6.34 -11.79
N GLU A 69 -12.43 6.96 -11.92
CA GLU A 69 -13.54 6.93 -10.93
C GLU A 69 -13.80 5.55 -10.33
N ILE A 70 -13.70 4.53 -11.19
CA ILE A 70 -13.85 3.12 -10.90
C ILE A 70 -12.90 2.61 -9.80
N TYR A 71 -11.62 2.95 -9.90
CA TYR A 71 -10.62 2.57 -8.93
C TYR A 71 -10.78 3.39 -7.65
N SER A 72 -11.32 4.62 -7.76
CA SER A 72 -11.37 5.57 -6.65
C SER A 72 -12.11 5.03 -5.43
N ASP A 73 -13.23 4.33 -5.58
CA ASP A 73 -14.05 3.93 -4.41
C ASP A 73 -13.49 2.71 -3.67
N ILE A 74 -13.02 1.69 -4.39
CA ILE A 74 -12.35 0.53 -3.79
C ILE A 74 -11.04 0.98 -3.13
N LEU A 75 -10.30 1.88 -3.79
CA LEU A 75 -9.10 2.47 -3.21
C LEU A 75 -9.41 3.25 -1.95
N LYS A 76 -10.39 4.17 -1.97
CA LYS A 76 -10.78 4.93 -0.79
C LYS A 76 -11.03 4.00 0.40
N ARG A 77 -11.75 2.89 0.20
CA ARG A 77 -12.00 1.89 1.25
C ARG A 77 -10.71 1.20 1.73
N LEU A 78 -9.84 0.75 0.83
CA LEU A 78 -8.56 0.12 1.22
C LEU A 78 -7.67 1.06 2.02
N TRP A 79 -7.55 2.31 1.57
CA TRP A 79 -6.77 3.34 2.24
C TRP A 79 -7.39 3.78 3.56
N GLN A 80 -8.72 3.80 3.67
CA GLN A 80 -9.43 3.98 4.94
C GLN A 80 -9.13 2.86 5.93
N VAL A 81 -9.15 1.59 5.49
CA VAL A 81 -8.77 0.45 6.36
C VAL A 81 -7.31 0.57 6.79
N ALA A 82 -6.40 0.93 5.88
CA ALA A 82 -4.99 1.14 6.22
C ALA A 82 -4.82 2.21 7.29
N ARG A 83 -5.49 3.35 7.12
CA ARG A 83 -5.53 4.43 8.12
C ARG A 83 -6.10 3.93 9.44
N SER A 84 -7.28 3.32 9.44
CA SER A 84 -7.91 2.75 10.64
C SER A 84 -6.95 1.83 11.38
N ARG A 85 -6.31 0.86 10.70
CA ARG A 85 -5.38 -0.07 11.37
C ARG A 85 -4.17 0.61 11.98
N LEU A 86 -3.63 1.64 11.32
CA LEU A 86 -2.49 2.39 11.84
C LEU A 86 -2.86 3.35 12.99
N LEU A 87 -4.16 3.62 13.20
CA LEU A 87 -4.66 4.47 14.29
C LEU A 87 -5.29 3.67 15.44
N GLU A 88 -5.93 2.55 15.14
CA GLU A 88 -6.66 1.68 16.07
C GLU A 88 -5.71 0.81 16.89
N ASP A 89 -4.56 0.43 16.32
CA ASP A 89 -3.54 -0.34 17.02
C ASP A 89 -2.55 0.61 17.71
N ALA A 90 -2.21 0.32 18.96
CA ALA A 90 -1.20 1.00 19.79
C ALA A 90 0.23 0.81 19.24
N ALA A 91 0.40 0.98 17.92
CA ALA A 91 1.67 0.89 17.25
C ALA A 91 2.59 1.97 17.82
N ASN A 92 3.62 1.52 18.52
CA ASN A 92 4.70 2.38 18.99
C ASN A 92 5.84 2.46 17.97
N ASN A 93 5.88 1.53 17.01
CA ASN A 93 6.93 1.42 16.02
C ASN A 93 6.33 1.19 14.62
N LEU A 94 6.77 1.99 13.65
CA LEU A 94 6.46 1.85 12.24
C LEU A 94 7.75 1.51 11.47
N PHE A 95 7.76 0.36 10.81
CA PHE A 95 8.87 -0.04 9.95
C PHE A 95 8.52 0.21 8.49
N VAL A 96 9.39 0.94 7.79
CA VAL A 96 9.25 1.22 6.36
C VAL A 96 10.42 0.59 5.62
N VAL A 97 10.14 -0.47 4.87
CA VAL A 97 11.17 -1.32 4.26
C VAL A 97 11.17 -1.14 2.75
N GLY A 98 12.30 -0.71 2.17
CA GLY A 98 12.51 -0.62 0.73
C GLY A 98 11.67 0.44 -0.01
N TYR A 99 10.93 1.28 0.71
CA TYR A 99 10.08 2.32 0.12
C TYR A 99 10.85 3.64 0.02
N SER A 100 11.00 4.16 -1.21
CA SER A 100 11.82 5.34 -1.54
C SER A 100 11.13 6.68 -1.34
N LEU A 101 9.88 6.68 -0.84
CA LEU A 101 9.04 7.88 -0.65
C LEU A 101 8.93 8.78 -1.90
N PRO A 102 8.54 8.23 -3.08
CA PRO A 102 8.41 9.01 -4.30
C PRO A 102 7.35 10.11 -4.16
N GLU A 103 7.56 11.26 -4.81
CA GLU A 103 6.62 12.39 -4.77
C GLU A 103 5.26 12.06 -5.40
N SER A 104 5.23 11.13 -6.37
CA SER A 104 4.00 10.71 -7.04
C SER A 104 3.06 9.88 -6.16
N ASP A 105 3.55 9.22 -5.11
CA ASP A 105 2.73 8.41 -4.19
C ASP A 105 2.18 9.27 -3.04
N ILE A 106 1.27 10.17 -3.41
CA ILE A 106 0.69 11.15 -2.49
C ILE A 106 -0.15 10.50 -1.41
N TYR A 107 -0.83 9.40 -1.72
CA TYR A 107 -1.66 8.71 -0.73
C TYR A 107 -0.79 8.12 0.39
N ALA A 108 0.34 7.50 0.05
CA ALA A 108 1.29 7.01 1.05
C ALA A 108 1.90 8.17 1.87
N ARG A 109 2.31 9.26 1.22
CA ARG A 109 2.84 10.45 1.91
C ARG A 109 1.82 11.07 2.85
N TYR A 110 0.57 11.22 2.40
CA TYR A 110 -0.53 11.72 3.21
C TYR A 110 -0.81 10.81 4.40
N LEU A 111 -0.90 9.50 4.17
CA LEU A 111 -1.11 8.52 5.23
C LEU A 111 -0.01 8.61 6.30
N LEU A 112 1.25 8.64 5.88
CA LEU A 112 2.39 8.74 6.78
C LEU A 112 2.37 10.04 7.59
N SER A 113 2.12 11.18 6.93
CA SER A 113 1.98 12.47 7.61
C SER A 113 0.84 12.46 8.61
N PHE A 114 -0.33 11.93 8.22
CA PHE A 114 -1.50 11.87 9.07
C PHE A 114 -1.22 11.08 10.36
N ILE A 115 -0.64 9.89 10.24
CA ILE A 115 -0.41 9.00 11.39
C ILE A 115 0.65 9.57 12.33
N LEU A 116 1.76 10.09 11.80
CA LEU A 116 2.85 10.64 12.62
C LEU A 116 2.43 11.90 13.39
N ASN A 117 1.52 12.71 12.83
CA ASN A 117 0.93 13.86 13.51
C ASN A 117 -0.16 13.46 14.52
N TYR A 118 -0.90 12.38 14.25
CA TYR A 118 -1.93 11.89 15.15
C TYR A 118 -1.33 11.20 16.40
N ASN A 119 -0.30 10.38 16.20
CA ASN A 119 0.37 9.65 17.27
C ASN A 119 1.79 10.19 17.47
N ASN A 120 1.98 11.00 18.52
CA ASN A 120 3.27 11.60 18.84
C ASN A 120 4.30 10.65 19.46
N SER A 121 3.88 9.48 19.94
CA SER A 121 4.78 8.45 20.49
C SER A 121 5.22 7.42 19.45
N LEU A 122 4.66 7.44 18.24
CA LEU A 122 5.07 6.53 17.16
C LEU A 122 6.49 6.85 16.71
N SER A 123 7.39 5.88 16.85
CA SER A 123 8.71 5.89 16.22
C SER A 123 8.63 5.33 14.79
N ILE A 124 9.49 5.80 13.90
CA ILE A 124 9.60 5.32 12.53
C ILE A 124 11.04 4.90 12.22
N SER A 125 11.19 3.65 11.76
CA SER A 125 12.44 3.10 11.25
C SER A 125 12.34 2.86 9.75
N VAL A 126 13.22 3.48 8.97
CA VAL A 126 13.31 3.28 7.52
C VAL A 126 14.51 2.38 7.22
N ILE A 127 14.24 1.24 6.57
CA ILE A 127 15.25 0.27 6.15
C ILE A 127 15.40 0.37 4.63
N ASN A 128 16.50 0.94 4.17
CA ASN A 128 16.77 1.10 2.74
C ASN A 128 18.27 1.15 2.45
N ARG A 129 18.72 0.58 1.32
CA ARG A 129 20.14 0.60 0.93
C ARG A 129 20.58 1.95 0.37
N ASP A 130 19.66 2.69 -0.24
CA ASP A 130 19.98 3.95 -0.93
C ASP A 130 20.04 5.11 0.09
N PRO A 131 21.22 5.71 0.37
CA PRO A 131 21.33 6.81 1.32
C PRO A 131 20.58 8.07 0.86
N LYS A 132 20.34 8.25 -0.45
CA LYS A 132 19.50 9.36 -0.95
C LYS A 132 18.06 9.26 -0.46
N THR A 133 17.63 8.07 -0.06
CA THR A 133 16.32 7.87 0.56
C THR A 133 16.27 8.58 1.91
N ASP A 134 17.33 8.54 2.71
CA ASP A 134 17.39 9.23 4.01
C ASP A 134 17.14 10.74 3.86
N GLU A 135 17.80 11.37 2.90
CA GLU A 135 17.61 12.80 2.59
C GLU A 135 16.14 13.12 2.26
N LYS A 136 15.47 12.27 1.47
CA LYS A 136 14.05 12.44 1.13
C LYS A 136 13.14 12.34 2.33
N TYR A 137 13.39 11.39 3.24
CA TYR A 137 12.61 11.25 4.47
C TYR A 137 12.85 12.42 5.42
N LYS A 138 14.11 12.85 5.60
CA LYS A 138 14.46 14.04 6.40
C LYS A 138 13.72 15.29 5.91
N GLN A 139 13.83 15.60 4.62
CA GLN A 139 13.12 16.74 4.02
C GLN A 139 11.59 16.62 4.17
N PHE A 140 11.04 15.41 4.02
CA PHE A 140 9.62 15.20 4.22
C PHE A 140 9.20 15.43 5.68
N PHE A 141 9.94 14.89 6.64
CA PHE A 141 9.66 15.00 8.07
C PHE A 141 9.87 16.40 8.63
N GLU A 142 10.85 17.15 8.13
CA GLU A 142 11.00 18.58 8.41
C GLU A 142 9.75 19.36 7.99
N ARG A 143 9.24 19.13 6.77
CA ARG A 143 8.03 19.82 6.25
C ARG A 143 6.78 19.53 7.08
N ILE A 144 6.71 18.38 7.75
CA ILE A 144 5.57 17.99 8.59
C ILE A 144 5.87 18.06 10.09
N ASN A 145 6.95 18.74 10.49
CA ASN A 145 7.37 19.01 11.87
C ASN A 145 7.50 17.76 12.77
N ILE A 146 8.00 16.65 12.22
CA ILE A 146 8.28 15.46 13.02
C ILE A 146 9.63 15.62 13.71
N LYS A 147 9.64 15.34 15.01
CA LYS A 147 10.86 15.44 15.83
C LYS A 147 11.92 14.43 15.35
N PRO A 148 13.21 14.83 15.26
CA PRO A 148 14.26 13.95 14.76
C PRO A 148 14.47 12.66 15.57
N ASP A 149 14.19 12.68 16.87
CA ASP A 149 14.30 11.52 17.78
C ASP A 149 13.31 10.40 17.48
N ARG A 150 12.23 10.70 16.75
CA ARG A 150 11.24 9.71 16.32
C ARG A 150 11.64 8.98 15.04
N TYR A 151 12.71 9.39 14.38
CA TYR A 151 13.11 8.86 13.08
C TYR A 151 14.48 8.19 13.16
N THR A 152 14.56 6.97 12.62
CA THR A 152 15.82 6.23 12.45
C THR A 152 15.93 5.74 11.02
N PHE A 153 17.07 6.00 10.38
CA PHE A 153 17.41 5.44 9.08
C PHE A 153 18.45 4.33 9.25
N LEU A 154 18.16 3.16 8.67
CA LEU A 154 19.02 1.99 8.69
C LEU A 154 19.47 1.70 7.27
N GLN A 155 20.71 2.07 6.95
CA GLN A 155 21.30 1.87 5.63
C GLN A 155 21.72 0.41 5.41
N CYS A 156 20.73 -0.45 5.24
CA CYS A 156 20.95 -1.87 5.00
C CYS A 156 19.80 -2.47 4.20
N SER A 157 19.98 -3.71 3.75
CA SER A 157 18.89 -4.54 3.25
C SER A 157 18.00 -5.04 4.36
N PHE A 158 16.77 -5.42 4.00
CA PHE A 158 15.88 -6.06 4.96
C PHE A 158 16.46 -7.36 5.52
N LYS A 159 17.17 -8.15 4.71
CA LYS A 159 17.83 -9.38 5.18
C LYS A 159 18.86 -9.07 6.26
N GLU A 160 19.76 -8.15 6.00
CA GLU A 160 20.78 -7.72 6.97
C GLU A 160 20.13 -7.19 8.25
N TYR A 161 19.08 -6.38 8.14
CA TYR A 161 18.35 -5.89 9.31
C TYR A 161 17.83 -7.04 10.19
N ILE A 162 17.24 -8.08 9.59
CA ILE A 162 16.76 -9.24 10.34
C ILE A 162 17.94 -9.99 10.97
N ASP A 163 18.99 -10.30 10.19
CA ASP A 163 20.15 -11.07 10.66
C ASP A 163 20.89 -10.43 11.85
N TYR A 164 20.84 -9.08 11.99
CA TYR A 164 21.50 -8.37 13.09
C TYR A 164 20.62 -8.15 14.33
N ASN A 165 19.30 -8.36 14.24
CA ASN A 165 18.36 -7.97 15.30
C ASN A 165 17.51 -9.13 15.83
N PHE A 166 17.55 -10.30 15.20
CA PHE A 166 16.79 -11.50 15.56
C PHE A 166 17.63 -12.77 15.34
#